data_AF-A0A1Q8SV03-F1
#
_entry.id   AF-A0A1Q8SV03-F1
#
_cell.length_a   1.000
_cell.length_b   1.000
_cell.length_c   1.000
_cell.angle_alpha   90.00
_cell.angle_beta   90.00
_cell.angle_gamma   90.00
#
_symmetry.space_group_name_H-M   'P 1'
#
loop_
_entity.id
_entity.type
_entity.pdbx_description
1 polymer ?
#
loop_
_entity_poly.entity_id
_entity_poly.type
_entity_poly.pdbx_seq_one_letter_code
_entity_poly.pdbx_strand_id
1 'polypeptide(L)'
;MAKSKPLHWQEPTTENCPQCNGSGEFRGMFSSGPCAVCDGTGLVGENGEPLPVEDLLPMLRRQRDRIAGQIEAARQHYRQLLHTPGVREALAAEHERQQERQREKDMAFRKKLRGV
;
A
#
# COMPACT_ATOMS: atom_id res chain seq x y z
N MET A 1 11.94 29.70 33.72
CA MET A 1 10.76 28.82 33.64
C MET A 1 11.11 27.63 32.75
N ALA A 2 11.32 26.46 33.35
CA ALA A 2 11.61 25.24 32.60
C ALA A 2 10.31 24.75 31.95
N LYS A 3 10.22 24.77 30.62
CA LYS A 3 9.10 24.18 29.89
C LYS A 3 9.14 22.66 30.15
N SER A 4 8.12 22.14 30.82
CA SER A 4 7.97 20.71 31.06
C SER A 4 7.96 19.98 29.71
N LYS A 5 8.83 18.97 29.57
CA LYS A 5 8.79 18.06 28.42
C LYS A 5 7.40 17.41 28.38
N PRO A 6 6.70 17.40 27.23
CA PRO A 6 5.42 16.72 27.14
C PRO A 6 5.59 15.23 27.49
N LEU A 7 4.73 14.73 28.38
CA LEU A 7 4.69 13.31 28.80
C LEU A 7 4.20 12.37 27.68
N HIS A 8 3.72 12.93 26.57
CA HIS A 8 3.27 12.17 25.40
C HIS A 8 4.24 12.39 24.25
N TRP A 9 4.65 11.30 23.62
CA TRP A 9 5.38 11.36 22.36
C TRP A 9 4.48 11.99 21.28
N GLN A 10 5.00 13.03 20.64
CA GLN A 10 4.35 13.73 19.53
C GLN A 10 4.96 13.24 18.22
N GLU A 11 4.09 12.97 17.25
CA GLU A 11 4.53 12.55 15.93
C GLU A 11 5.21 13.74 15.23
N PRO A 12 6.47 13.61 14.81
CA PRO A 12 7.17 14.71 14.14
C PRO A 12 6.53 15.01 12.79
N THR A 13 6.66 16.26 12.34
CA THR A 13 6.30 16.61 10.96
C THR A 13 7.23 15.86 10.00
N THR A 14 6.65 15.20 9.00
CA THR A 14 7.39 14.43 8.01
C THR A 14 6.90 14.76 6.61
N GLU A 15 7.82 14.63 5.65
CA GLU A 15 7.53 14.76 4.23
C GLU A 15 7.94 13.49 3.48
N ASN A 16 7.34 13.27 2.32
CA ASN A 16 7.77 12.18 1.45
C ASN A 16 9.21 12.46 0.99
N CYS A 17 10.07 11.45 1.13
CA CYS A 17 11.45 11.54 0.67
C CYS A 17 11.47 11.88 -0.83
N PRO A 18 12.12 12.99 -1.24
CA PRO A 18 12.11 13.44 -2.63
C PRO A 18 12.84 12.49 -3.58
N GLN A 19 13.77 11.68 -3.06
CA GLN A 19 14.56 10.74 -3.85
C GLN A 19 13.76 9.49 -4.26
N CYS A 20 12.92 8.96 -3.36
CA CYS A 20 12.13 7.76 -3.60
C CYS A 20 10.62 8.04 -3.70
N ASN A 21 10.22 9.31 -3.64
CA ASN A 21 8.82 9.77 -3.66
C ASN A 21 7.92 9.02 -2.66
N GLY A 22 8.42 8.81 -1.44
CA GLY A 22 7.66 8.10 -0.40
C GLY A 22 7.68 6.57 -0.47
N SER A 23 8.30 5.98 -1.51
CA SER A 23 8.28 4.51 -1.65
C SER A 23 9.19 3.77 -0.66
N GLY A 24 10.20 4.45 -0.11
CA GLY A 24 11.24 3.82 0.70
C GLY A 24 12.21 2.94 -0.09
N GLU A 25 12.01 2.80 -1.40
CA GLU A 25 12.85 1.95 -2.25
C GLU A 25 13.53 2.78 -3.34
N PHE A 26 14.80 2.49 -3.60
CA PHE A 26 15.40 2.84 -4.89
C PHE A 26 15.05 1.76 -5.91
N ARG A 27 14.81 2.17 -7.16
CA ARG A 27 14.61 1.26 -8.29
C ARG A 27 15.62 1.57 -9.39
N GLY A 28 16.64 0.72 -9.51
CA GLY A 28 17.57 0.70 -10.63
C GLY A 28 17.08 -0.22 -11.75
N MET A 29 17.80 -0.21 -12.88
CA MET A 29 17.46 -1.04 -14.03
C MET A 29 17.57 -2.56 -13.75
N PHE A 30 18.45 -2.96 -12.83
CA PHE A 30 18.76 -4.37 -12.55
C PHE A 30 18.58 -4.76 -11.07
N SER A 31 18.25 -3.82 -10.19
CA SER A 31 18.09 -4.07 -8.76
C SER A 31 17.20 -3.02 -8.11
N SER A 32 16.55 -3.41 -7.03
CA SER A 32 15.93 -2.50 -6.07
C SER A 32 16.53 -2.72 -4.68
N GLY A 33 16.35 -1.74 -3.81
CA GLY A 33 16.78 -1.83 -2.42
C GLY A 33 16.30 -0.63 -1.62
N PRO A 34 16.63 -0.55 -0.32
CA PRO A 34 16.19 0.55 0.53
C PRO A 34 16.80 1.88 0.05
N CYS A 35 16.00 2.92 0.05
CA CYS A 35 16.47 4.27 -0.29
C CYS A 35 17.42 4.76 0.82
N ALA A 36 18.67 5.04 0.46
CA ALA A 36 19.70 5.49 1.40
C ALA A 36 19.45 6.90 1.98
N VAL A 37 18.61 7.72 1.34
CA VAL A 37 18.31 9.09 1.80
C VAL A 37 17.32 9.11 2.97
N CYS A 38 16.45 8.11 3.05
CA CYS A 38 15.45 8.01 4.11
C CYS A 38 15.58 6.70 4.91
N ASP A 39 16.72 6.02 4.80
CA ASP A 39 16.96 4.70 5.39
C ASP A 39 15.87 3.66 5.12
N GLY A 40 15.29 3.73 3.92
CA GLY A 40 14.25 2.81 3.47
C GLY A 40 12.84 3.11 4.00
N THR A 41 12.65 4.18 4.75
CA THR A 41 11.37 4.50 5.42
C THR A 41 10.38 5.22 4.52
N GLY A 42 10.89 5.83 3.44
CA GLY A 42 10.11 6.68 2.54
C GLY A 42 9.87 8.09 3.07
N LEU A 43 10.23 8.38 4.32
CA LEU A 43 9.92 9.66 4.98
C LEU A 43 11.21 10.35 5.42
N VAL A 44 11.19 11.68 5.37
CA VAL A 44 12.27 12.54 5.87
C VAL A 44 11.67 13.63 6.76
N GLY A 45 12.50 14.22 7.63
CA GLY A 45 12.12 15.42 8.36
C GLY A 45 12.04 16.66 7.45
N GLU A 46 11.59 17.79 8.00
CA GLU A 46 11.49 19.08 7.27
C GLU A 46 12.85 19.58 6.73
N ASN A 47 13.95 19.14 7.33
CA ASN A 47 15.31 19.43 6.90
C ASN A 47 15.81 18.52 5.76
N GLY A 48 15.00 17.55 5.32
CA GLY A 48 15.36 16.58 4.29
C GLY A 48 16.25 15.43 4.80
N GLU A 49 16.56 15.39 6.10
CA GLU A 49 17.36 14.34 6.71
C GLU A 49 16.49 13.13 7.08
N PRO A 50 17.09 11.93 7.18
CA PRO A 50 16.43 10.78 7.75
C PRO A 50 15.91 11.09 9.17
N LEU A 51 14.75 10.52 9.49
CA LEU A 51 14.18 10.65 10.82
C LEU A 51 15.04 9.89 11.85
N PRO A 52 15.15 10.42 13.08
CA PRO A 52 15.82 9.70 14.15
C PRO A 52 15.07 8.40 14.48
N VAL A 53 15.82 7.36 14.86
CA VAL A 53 15.28 6.01 15.11
C VAL A 53 14.23 6.02 16.22
N GLU A 54 14.43 6.89 17.21
CA GLU A 54 13.54 7.07 18.36
C GLU A 54 12.14 7.53 17.96
N ASP A 55 12.02 8.28 16.86
CA ASP A 55 10.75 8.74 16.32
C ASP A 55 10.22 7.80 15.23
N LEU A 56 11.09 7.19 14.43
CA LEU A 56 10.72 6.23 13.39
C LEU A 56 9.95 5.02 13.94
N LEU A 57 10.45 4.41 15.02
CA LEU A 57 9.83 3.21 15.59
C LEU A 57 8.36 3.43 16.02
N PRO A 58 8.04 4.45 16.84
CA PRO A 58 6.65 4.73 17.21
C PRO A 58 5.80 5.17 16.01
N MET A 59 6.36 5.92 15.05
CA MET A 59 5.66 6.28 13.80
C MET A 59 5.24 5.06 12.99
N LEU A 60 6.20 4.19 12.65
CA LEU A 60 5.96 3.00 11.83
C LEU A 60 4.98 2.05 12.51
N ARG A 61 5.05 1.92 13.84
CA ARG A 61 4.07 1.15 14.60
C ARG A 61 2.65 1.70 14.45
N ARG A 62 2.47 3.02 14.61
CA ARG A 62 1.14 3.67 14.45
C ARG A 62 0.63 3.56 13.02
N GLN A 63 1.49 3.73 12.03
CA GLN A 63 1.13 3.60 10.62
C GLN A 63 0.68 2.16 10.31
N ARG A 64 1.44 1.16 10.79
CA ARG A 64 1.06 -0.26 10.66
C ARG A 64 -0.30 -0.53 11.29
N ASP A 65 -0.51 -0.06 12.53
CA ASP A 65 -1.76 -0.29 13.26
C ASP A 65 -2.95 0.39 12.55
N ARG A 66 -2.75 1.58 11.96
CA ARG A 66 -3.74 2.29 11.14
C ARG A 66 -4.10 1.49 9.88
N ILE A 67 -3.11 1.00 9.15
CA ILE A 67 -3.31 0.19 7.94
C ILE A 67 -4.02 -1.12 8.27
N ALA A 68 -3.62 -1.79 9.35
CA ALA A 68 -4.27 -3.01 9.83
C ALA A 68 -5.77 -2.76 10.12
N GLY A 69 -6.08 -1.67 10.83
CA GLY A 69 -7.46 -1.28 11.10
C GLY A 69 -8.28 -0.99 9.83
N GLN A 70 -7.68 -0.34 8.83
CA GLN A 70 -8.33 -0.10 7.54
C GLN A 70 -8.62 -1.40 6.78
N ILE A 71 -7.68 -2.36 6.79
CA ILE A 71 -7.87 -3.67 6.17
C ILE A 71 -8.99 -4.44 6.87
N GLU A 72 -9.02 -4.43 8.20
CA GLU A 72 -10.07 -5.09 8.98
C GLU A 72 -11.45 -4.48 8.71
N ALA A 73 -11.55 -3.15 8.70
CA ALA A 73 -12.79 -2.45 8.37
C ALA A 73 -13.26 -2.79 6.95
N ALA A 74 -12.35 -2.78 5.96
CA ALA A 74 -12.67 -3.15 4.58
C ALA A 74 -13.15 -4.61 4.47
N ARG A 75 -12.51 -5.54 5.20
CA ARG A 75 -12.94 -6.95 5.26
C ARG A 75 -14.33 -7.10 5.88
N GLN A 76 -14.62 -6.37 6.95
CA GLN A 76 -15.94 -6.39 7.59
C GLN A 76 -17.01 -5.84 6.64
N HIS A 77 -16.73 -4.72 5.99
CA HIS A 77 -17.64 -4.12 5.00
C HIS A 77 -17.90 -5.08 3.83
N TYR A 78 -16.86 -5.71 3.29
CA TYR A 78 -17.01 -6.71 2.23
C TYR A 78 -17.87 -7.90 2.66
N ARG A 79 -17.68 -8.41 3.90
CA ARG A 79 -18.55 -9.48 4.44
C ARG A 79 -20.01 -9.04 4.51
N GLN A 80 -20.29 -7.83 4.97
CA GLN A 80 -21.66 -7.31 5.02
C GLN A 80 -22.30 -7.27 3.63
N LEU A 81 -21.57 -6.80 2.61
CA LEU A 81 -22.04 -6.80 1.23
C LEU A 81 -22.37 -8.20 0.72
N LEU A 82 -21.59 -9.22 1.07
CA LEU A 82 -21.86 -10.61 0.69
C LEU A 82 -23.10 -11.21 1.36
N HIS A 83 -23.54 -10.67 2.50
CA HIS A 83 -24.78 -11.10 3.16
C HIS A 83 -26.03 -10.41 2.60
N THR A 84 -25.86 -9.35 1.81
CA THR A 84 -26.98 -8.71 1.12
C THR A 84 -27.58 -9.68 0.10
N PRO A 85 -28.90 -9.92 0.11
CA PRO A 85 -29.55 -10.83 -0.83
C PRO A 85 -29.25 -10.48 -2.30
N GLY A 86 -28.94 -11.47 -3.14
CA GLY A 86 -28.69 -11.29 -4.57
C GLY A 86 -27.25 -10.90 -4.93
N VAL A 87 -26.43 -10.44 -3.98
CA VAL A 87 -25.05 -9.98 -4.27
C VAL A 87 -24.14 -11.14 -4.62
N ARG A 88 -24.26 -12.28 -3.93
CA ARG A 88 -23.42 -13.46 -4.20
C ARG A 88 -23.68 -14.04 -5.58
N GLU A 89 -24.95 -14.13 -5.96
CA GLU A 89 -25.38 -14.61 -7.27
C GLU A 89 -24.91 -13.65 -8.37
N ALA A 90 -25.05 -12.33 -8.15
CA ALA A 90 -24.58 -11.32 -9.09
C ALA A 90 -23.06 -11.37 -9.31
N LEU A 91 -22.28 -11.57 -8.25
CA LEU A 91 -20.83 -11.74 -8.32
C LEU A 91 -20.43 -13.02 -9.05
N ALA A 92 -21.12 -14.15 -8.80
CA ALA A 92 -20.85 -15.40 -9.50
C ALA A 92 -21.08 -15.27 -11.01
N ALA A 93 -22.20 -14.67 -11.41
CA ALA A 93 -22.52 -14.43 -12.81
C ALA A 93 -21.53 -13.46 -13.48
N GLU A 94 -21.03 -12.46 -12.75
CA GLU A 94 -20.00 -11.54 -13.25
C GLU A 94 -18.66 -12.25 -13.49
N HIS A 95 -18.27 -13.10 -12.56
CA HIS A 95 -17.05 -13.90 -12.64
C HIS A 95 -17.09 -14.90 -13.81
N GLU A 96 -18.22 -15.57 -14.04
CA GLU A 96 -18.41 -16.44 -15.21
C GLU A 96 -18.22 -15.67 -16.52
N ARG A 97 -18.85 -14.49 -16.64
CA ARG A 97 -18.68 -13.61 -17.81
C ARG A 97 -17.23 -13.15 -17.99
N GLN A 98 -16.49 -12.89 -16.91
CA GLN A 98 -15.07 -12.55 -17.00
C GLN A 98 -14.23 -13.71 -17.51
N GLN A 99 -14.48 -14.93 -17.02
CA GLN A 99 -13.77 -16.13 -17.45
C GLN A 99 -14.01 -16.44 -18.91
N GLU A 100 -15.24 -16.31 -19.40
CA GLU A 100 -15.55 -16.46 -20.83
C GLU A 100 -14.76 -15.45 -21.68
N ARG A 101 -14.78 -14.17 -21.30
CA ARG A 101 -13.99 -13.13 -21.97
C ARG A 101 -12.49 -13.41 -21.95
N GLN A 102 -11.95 -13.95 -20.86
CA GLN A 102 -10.55 -14.35 -20.79
C GLN A 102 -10.25 -15.52 -21.72
N ARG A 103 -11.09 -16.56 -21.73
CA ARG A 103 -10.94 -17.71 -22.64
C ARG A 103 -11.00 -17.29 -24.10
N GLU A 104 -11.92 -16.40 -24.45
CA GLU A 104 -12.03 -15.85 -25.82
C GLU A 104 -10.78 -15.07 -26.21
N LYS A 105 -10.26 -14.21 -25.31
CA LYS A 105 -9.01 -13.48 -25.53
C LYS A 105 -7.82 -14.43 -25.71
N ASP A 106 -7.71 -15.45 -24.87
CA ASP A 106 -6.65 -16.45 -24.96
C ASP A 106 -6.73 -17.25 -26.26
N MET A 107 -7.93 -17.66 -26.66
CA MET A 107 -8.17 -18.34 -27.94
C MET A 107 -7.82 -17.45 -29.13
N ALA A 108 -8.24 -16.17 -29.10
CA ALA A 108 -7.92 -15.19 -30.14
C ALA A 108 -6.40 -14.93 -30.21
N PHE A 109 -5.73 -14.85 -29.07
CA PHE A 109 -4.28 -14.69 -28.98
C PHE A 109 -3.55 -15.91 -29.57
N ARG A 110 -3.97 -17.13 -29.19
CA ARG A 110 -3.43 -18.38 -29.75
C ARG A 110 -3.66 -18.49 -31.26
N LYS A 111 -4.79 -18.02 -31.77
CA LYS A 111 -5.05 -17.96 -33.22
C LYS A 111 -4.08 -17.04 -33.94
N LYS A 112 -3.87 -15.81 -33.43
CA LYS A 112 -2.89 -14.85 -33.97
C LYS A 112 -1.47 -15.43 -34.02
N LEU A 113 -1.03 -16.15 -32.99
CA LEU A 113 0.29 -16.77 -32.95
C LEU A 113 0.49 -17.88 -33.98
N ARG A 114 -0.59 -18.51 -34.47
CA ARG A 114 -0.52 -19.58 -35.48
C ARG A 114 -0.52 -19.07 -36.92
N GLY A 115 -0.52 -17.76 -37.16
CA GLY A 115 -0.38 -17.18 -38.49
C GLY A 115 -1.57 -17.40 -39.44
N VAL A 116 -2.79 -17.52 -38.89
CA VAL A 116 -4.06 -17.48 -39.65
C VAL A 116 -4.83 -16.22 -39.30
#